data_AF-A0A1V3Q4P0-F1
#
_entry.id   AF-A0A1V3Q4P0-F1
#
_cell.length_a   1.000
_cell.length_b   1.000
_cell.length_c   1.000
_cell.angle_alpha   90.00
_cell.angle_beta   90.00
_cell.angle_gamma   90.00
#
_symmetry.space_group_name_H-M   'P 1'
#
loop_
_entity.id
_entity.type
_entity.pdbx_description
1 polymer ?
#
loop_
_entity_poly.entity_id
_entity_poly.type
_entity_poly.pdbx_seq_one_letter_code
_entity_poly.pdbx_strand_id
1 'polypeptide(L)'
;MKLTMCWVGVIAIGALSACTQKPPVSSTTSPSPAAPAATAHATARTPLASASTTFTPPGEAQIPTGPLGDVIRQGRDIFVDTPQHAKAYVGNGLSCSNCHLDAGRLADSAPLWGAYGMYPQYRKKNGHVNTFGERLQGCFRYSMNGKAPPLDSAEMVALETYAWWMAKGAPVGVKLQGAGYPKQDFKPPQPADYARGEKVYAANCALCHGADGQGQQVAGRNVFPPLWGAQSFNWGAGMHELGNAAAFIKANMPLSRGGTLSDQDAWDVAMFMDAHERPQDPRYTGNLAETRAKYHDTPDSLYGTQVNGHLLGAAPSGN
;
A
#
# COMPACT_ATOMS: atom_id res chain seq x y z
N MET A 1 -7.91 31.40 -61.90
CA MET A 1 -8.27 32.85 -61.84
C MET A 1 -8.58 33.17 -60.37
N LYS A 2 -7.60 33.65 -59.60
CA LYS A 2 -7.29 35.07 -59.30
C LYS A 2 -8.50 35.89 -58.83
N LEU A 3 -8.52 36.25 -57.55
CA LEU A 3 -8.61 37.61 -56.96
C LEU A 3 -8.59 37.43 -55.42
N THR A 4 -7.61 37.86 -54.59
CA THR A 4 -7.18 39.24 -54.21
C THR A 4 -8.39 40.18 -53.98
N MET A 5 -8.53 41.00 -52.93
CA MET A 5 -7.61 41.77 -52.09
C MET A 5 -8.47 42.41 -50.95
N CYS A 6 -8.01 42.46 -49.70
CA CYS A 6 -7.58 43.68 -48.97
C CYS A 6 -8.63 44.68 -48.42
N TRP A 7 -8.37 45.05 -47.16
CA TRP A 7 -8.30 46.41 -46.55
C TRP A 7 -9.33 46.84 -45.48
N VAL A 8 -8.75 47.21 -44.32
CA VAL A 8 -8.92 48.46 -43.50
C VAL A 8 -10.35 48.84 -43.08
N GLY A 9 -10.70 49.20 -41.84
CA GLY A 9 -9.99 49.66 -40.64
C GLY A 9 -10.84 50.76 -39.97
N VAL A 10 -10.66 50.95 -38.65
CA VAL A 10 -10.73 52.24 -37.92
C VAL A 10 -12.11 52.82 -37.46
N ILE A 11 -12.20 52.95 -36.11
CA ILE A 11 -12.81 53.99 -35.23
C ILE A 11 -14.34 54.22 -35.20
N ALA A 12 -14.89 54.17 -33.97
CA ALA A 12 -15.94 55.11 -33.53
C ALA A 12 -15.80 55.44 -32.03
N ILE A 13 -15.79 56.74 -31.72
CA ILE A 13 -15.74 57.41 -30.41
C ILE A 13 -17.12 58.06 -30.15
N GLY A 14 -17.51 58.18 -28.88
CA GLY A 14 -18.49 59.16 -28.36
C GLY A 14 -19.84 58.54 -27.95
N ALA A 15 -20.17 58.31 -26.68
CA ALA A 15 -20.39 59.19 -25.51
C ALA A 15 -21.72 59.95 -25.52
N LEU A 16 -22.56 59.73 -24.50
CA LEU A 16 -23.40 60.75 -23.86
C LEU A 16 -23.90 60.28 -22.48
N SER A 17 -23.74 61.18 -21.52
CA SER A 17 -23.92 61.07 -20.08
C SER A 17 -25.37 61.14 -19.61
N ALA A 18 -25.64 60.60 -18.41
CA ALA A 18 -26.61 61.21 -17.48
C ALA A 18 -26.16 60.99 -16.03
N CYS A 19 -25.94 62.09 -15.32
CA CYS A 19 -25.57 62.18 -13.92
C CYS A 19 -26.80 62.10 -13.01
N THR A 20 -26.69 61.37 -11.90
CA THR A 20 -27.40 61.72 -10.64
C THR A 20 -26.49 61.40 -9.46
N GLN A 21 -26.03 62.46 -8.78
CA GLN A 21 -25.19 62.42 -7.59
C GLN A 21 -26.06 62.19 -6.33
N LYS A 22 -25.55 61.42 -5.37
CA LYS A 22 -26.06 61.34 -3.99
C LYS A 22 -24.91 61.69 -3.02
N PRO A 23 -25.13 62.53 -2.00
CA PRO A 23 -24.06 63.14 -1.19
C PRO A 23 -23.39 62.17 -0.20
N PRO A 24 -22.17 62.50 0.28
CA PRO A 24 -21.35 61.63 1.13
C PRO A 24 -21.77 61.67 2.59
N VAL A 25 -21.76 60.49 3.24
CA VAL A 25 -21.93 60.34 4.69
C VAL A 25 -20.54 60.35 5.34
N SER A 26 -20.27 61.37 6.13
CA SER A 26 -19.12 61.42 7.04
C SER A 26 -19.38 60.53 8.24
N SER A 27 -18.45 59.61 8.55
CA SER A 27 -18.32 59.04 9.89
C SER A 27 -16.85 59.03 10.29
N THR A 28 -16.64 59.54 11.48
CA THR A 28 -15.40 59.93 12.14
C THR A 28 -14.54 58.74 12.55
N THR A 29 -13.27 58.78 12.16
CA THR A 29 -12.23 57.85 12.60
C THR A 29 -11.76 58.25 14.01
N SER A 30 -11.99 57.41 15.01
CA SER A 30 -11.35 57.51 16.33
C SER A 30 -10.04 56.69 16.33
N PRO A 31 -8.93 57.21 16.89
CA PRO A 31 -7.68 56.46 16.99
C PRO A 31 -7.76 55.41 18.10
N SER A 32 -7.49 54.16 17.76
CA SER A 32 -7.34 53.06 18.73
C SER A 32 -6.01 53.22 19.48
N PRO A 33 -5.98 53.12 20.82
CA PRO A 33 -4.74 53.24 21.59
C PRO A 33 -3.82 52.03 21.37
N ALA A 34 -2.53 52.32 21.23
CA ALA A 34 -1.46 51.34 21.08
C ALA A 34 -1.37 50.43 22.31
N ALA A 35 -1.34 49.11 22.07
CA ALA A 35 -1.04 48.12 23.09
C ALA A 35 0.46 48.14 23.45
N PRO A 36 0.83 47.96 24.73
CA PRO A 36 2.22 48.03 25.16
C PRO A 36 3.02 46.82 24.67
N ALA A 37 4.29 47.07 24.34
CA ALA A 37 5.25 46.07 23.88
C ALA A 37 5.40 44.95 24.93
N ALA A 38 4.99 43.73 24.56
CA ALA A 38 5.28 42.54 25.34
C ALA A 38 6.76 42.18 25.19
N THR A 39 7.44 42.11 26.32
CA THR A 39 8.81 41.62 26.46
C THR A 39 8.95 40.21 25.91
N ALA A 40 9.87 40.01 24.97
CA ALA A 40 10.23 38.70 24.45
C ALA A 40 10.89 37.87 25.56
N HIS A 41 10.13 36.99 26.21
CA HIS A 41 10.71 35.87 26.92
C HIS A 41 11.29 34.91 25.88
N ALA A 42 12.61 34.89 25.76
CA ALA A 42 13.34 33.85 25.07
C ALA A 42 13.05 32.52 25.77
N THR A 43 12.01 31.82 25.30
CA THR A 43 11.82 30.42 25.62
C THR A 43 12.93 29.67 24.90
N ALA A 44 13.88 29.15 25.67
CA ALA A 44 14.86 28.21 25.19
C ALA A 44 14.09 27.08 24.47
N ARG A 45 14.19 27.04 23.13
CA ARG A 45 13.78 25.88 22.36
C ARG A 45 14.70 24.76 22.78
N THR A 46 14.22 23.94 23.71
CA THR A 46 14.78 22.62 23.94
C THR A 46 14.78 21.93 22.58
N PRO A 47 15.92 21.46 22.05
CA PRO A 47 15.90 20.67 20.85
C PRO A 47 15.06 19.45 21.19
N LEU A 48 13.93 19.25 20.49
CA LEU A 48 13.29 17.95 20.44
C LEU A 48 14.34 17.02 19.84
N ALA A 49 15.08 16.35 20.72
CA ALA A 49 15.84 15.18 20.36
C ALA A 49 14.86 14.27 19.62
N SER A 50 15.18 13.95 18.37
CA SER A 50 14.46 12.98 17.55
C SER A 50 14.58 11.62 18.23
N ALA A 51 13.76 11.38 19.26
CA ALA A 51 13.56 10.06 19.80
C ALA A 51 12.81 9.29 18.73
N SER A 52 13.51 8.37 18.04
CA SER A 52 12.86 7.34 17.25
C SER A 52 12.09 6.44 18.22
N THR A 53 10.85 6.80 18.50
CA THR A 53 9.99 6.01 19.38
C THR A 53 9.55 4.77 18.61
N THR A 54 10.15 3.63 18.92
CA THR A 54 9.62 2.34 18.49
C THR A 54 8.19 2.21 19.05
N PHE A 55 7.20 2.14 18.16
CA PHE A 55 5.79 2.04 18.54
C PHE A 55 5.47 0.61 18.98
N THR A 56 4.68 0.45 20.04
CA THR A 56 4.20 -0.86 20.51
C THR A 56 2.67 -0.89 20.47
N PRO A 57 2.04 -1.75 19.64
CA PRO A 57 0.59 -1.87 19.59
C PRO A 57 0.04 -2.53 20.87
N PRO A 58 -1.22 -2.28 21.25
CA PRO A 58 -1.84 -2.95 22.40
C PRO A 58 -1.85 -4.48 22.22
N GLY A 59 -1.56 -5.25 23.27
CA GLY A 59 -1.58 -6.71 23.26
C GLY A 59 -3.01 -7.28 23.15
N GLU A 60 -3.17 -8.51 22.66
CA GLU A 60 -4.50 -9.12 22.45
C GLU A 60 -5.34 -9.21 23.73
N ALA A 61 -4.70 -9.45 24.88
CA ALA A 61 -5.37 -9.45 26.19
C ALA A 61 -5.96 -8.08 26.59
N GLN A 62 -5.57 -7.00 25.90
CA GLN A 62 -6.05 -5.64 26.14
C GLN A 62 -7.22 -5.25 25.23
N ILE A 63 -7.73 -6.18 24.41
CA ILE A 63 -8.97 -5.96 23.66
C ILE A 63 -10.11 -5.76 24.69
N PRO A 64 -10.85 -4.64 24.64
CA PRO A 64 -11.90 -4.36 25.62
C PRO A 64 -13.00 -5.43 25.60
N THR A 65 -13.78 -5.50 26.68
CA THR A 65 -15.02 -6.28 26.70
C THR A 65 -16.16 -5.49 26.06
N GLY A 66 -17.21 -6.19 25.61
CA GLY A 66 -18.42 -5.58 25.04
C GLY A 66 -18.31 -5.29 23.53
N PRO A 67 -19.32 -4.61 22.96
CA PRO A 67 -19.54 -4.60 21.51
C PRO A 67 -18.36 -4.12 20.67
N LEU A 68 -17.64 -3.08 21.11
CA LEU A 68 -16.44 -2.61 20.40
C LEU A 68 -15.32 -3.67 20.39
N GLY A 69 -15.13 -4.35 21.53
CA GLY A 69 -14.18 -5.44 21.65
C GLY A 69 -14.50 -6.62 20.74
N ASP A 70 -15.78 -6.94 20.59
CA ASP A 70 -16.25 -8.04 19.75
C ASP A 70 -15.95 -7.76 18.27
N VAL A 71 -16.15 -6.52 17.82
CA VAL A 71 -15.79 -6.07 16.45
C VAL A 71 -14.28 -6.09 16.23
N ILE A 72 -13.47 -5.72 17.24
CA ILE A 72 -12.00 -5.83 17.17
C ILE A 72 -11.58 -7.30 17.00
N ARG A 73 -12.19 -8.23 17.75
CA ARG A 73 -11.92 -9.67 17.62
C ARG A 73 -12.34 -10.19 16.25
N GLN A 74 -13.51 -9.79 15.76
CA GLN A 74 -13.95 -10.15 14.40
C GLN A 74 -12.96 -9.66 13.33
N GLY A 75 -12.46 -8.43 13.46
CA GLY A 75 -11.48 -7.87 12.53
C GLY A 75 -10.16 -8.64 12.54
N ARG A 76 -9.69 -9.03 13.74
CA ARG A 76 -8.53 -9.92 13.88
C ARG A 76 -8.78 -11.29 13.23
N ASP A 77 -9.94 -11.90 13.47
CA ASP A 77 -10.26 -13.23 12.95
C ASP A 77 -10.30 -13.23 11.41
N ILE A 78 -10.90 -12.19 10.80
CA ILE A 78 -10.81 -11.96 9.35
C ILE A 78 -9.37 -11.76 8.91
N PHE A 79 -8.54 -11.06 9.68
CA PHE A 79 -7.15 -10.79 9.31
C PHE A 79 -6.27 -12.05 9.31
N VAL A 80 -6.47 -12.94 10.28
CA VAL A 80 -5.63 -14.14 10.45
C VAL A 80 -6.15 -15.36 9.67
N ASP A 81 -7.47 -15.43 9.42
CA ASP A 81 -8.13 -16.53 8.71
C ASP A 81 -9.18 -15.98 7.72
N THR A 82 -8.68 -15.19 6.77
CA THR A 82 -9.52 -14.47 5.80
C THR A 82 -10.39 -15.38 4.95
N PRO A 83 -9.91 -16.54 4.44
CA PRO A 83 -10.74 -17.47 3.66
C PRO A 83 -11.94 -18.01 4.46
N GLN A 84 -11.80 -18.17 5.77
CA GLN A 84 -12.89 -18.66 6.63
C GLN A 84 -13.91 -17.56 6.95
N HIS A 85 -13.45 -16.35 7.25
CA HIS A 85 -14.31 -15.27 7.77
C HIS A 85 -14.78 -14.26 6.71
N ALA A 86 -14.19 -14.26 5.52
CA ALA A 86 -14.55 -13.35 4.42
C ALA A 86 -14.61 -14.08 3.06
N LYS A 87 -15.02 -15.36 3.07
CA LYS A 87 -15.05 -16.25 1.89
C LYS A 87 -15.66 -15.63 0.63
N ALA A 88 -16.71 -14.82 0.79
CA ALA A 88 -17.40 -14.18 -0.34
C ALA A 88 -16.52 -13.19 -1.13
N TYR A 89 -15.38 -12.79 -0.57
CA TYR A 89 -14.50 -11.73 -1.09
C TYR A 89 -13.09 -12.23 -1.42
N VAL A 90 -12.78 -13.51 -1.19
CA VAL A 90 -11.46 -14.11 -1.38
C VAL A 90 -11.53 -15.14 -2.51
N GLY A 91 -10.58 -15.08 -3.44
CA GLY A 91 -10.48 -16.00 -4.58
C GLY A 91 -9.23 -16.88 -4.58
N ASN A 92 -8.48 -16.91 -3.48
CA ASN A 92 -7.28 -17.73 -3.31
C ASN A 92 -7.19 -18.29 -1.88
N GLY A 93 -6.07 -18.93 -1.53
CA GLY A 93 -5.88 -19.54 -0.21
C GLY A 93 -5.26 -18.61 0.85
N LEU A 94 -4.97 -17.35 0.54
CA LEU A 94 -4.20 -16.48 1.42
C LEU A 94 -5.05 -15.89 2.54
N SER A 95 -4.38 -15.44 3.61
CA SER A 95 -4.88 -14.57 4.67
C SER A 95 -4.02 -13.30 4.74
N CYS A 96 -4.58 -12.21 5.28
CA CYS A 96 -3.80 -10.97 5.46
C CYS A 96 -2.52 -11.21 6.27
N SER A 97 -2.61 -12.05 7.30
CA SER A 97 -1.51 -12.47 8.18
C SER A 97 -0.34 -13.16 7.47
N ASN A 98 -0.52 -13.67 6.23
CA ASN A 98 0.57 -14.31 5.49
C ASN A 98 1.65 -13.32 5.03
N CYS A 99 1.30 -12.04 4.85
CA CYS A 99 2.24 -10.96 4.51
C CYS A 99 2.40 -9.95 5.65
N HIS A 100 1.38 -9.84 6.50
CA HIS A 100 1.34 -8.94 7.64
C HIS A 100 1.49 -9.75 8.93
N LEU A 101 2.75 -10.11 9.24
CA LEU A 101 3.07 -11.08 10.28
C LEU A 101 2.66 -10.64 11.68
N ASP A 102 2.58 -11.62 12.59
CA ASP A 102 2.09 -11.44 13.96
C ASP A 102 0.71 -10.76 14.00
N ALA A 103 -0.23 -11.26 13.19
CA ALA A 103 -1.57 -10.66 13.02
C ALA A 103 -1.54 -9.15 12.70
N GLY A 104 -0.52 -8.69 11.96
CA GLY A 104 -0.30 -7.30 11.56
C GLY A 104 0.45 -6.45 12.59
N ARG A 105 1.06 -7.05 13.62
CA ARG A 105 1.78 -6.36 14.69
C ARG A 105 3.27 -6.23 14.41
N LEU A 106 3.85 -7.16 13.64
CA LEU A 106 5.29 -7.23 13.46
C LEU A 106 5.81 -6.00 12.69
N ALA A 107 6.75 -5.27 13.30
CA ALA A 107 7.51 -4.22 12.63
C ALA A 107 8.22 -4.77 11.38
N ASP A 108 8.39 -3.95 10.35
CA ASP A 108 9.08 -4.32 9.11
C ASP A 108 8.37 -5.42 8.29
N SER A 109 7.13 -5.75 8.65
CA SER A 109 6.22 -6.65 7.93
C SER A 109 4.91 -5.93 7.55
N ALA A 110 5.00 -4.65 7.21
CA ALA A 110 3.84 -3.80 6.89
C ALA A 110 2.73 -3.84 7.96
N PRO A 111 3.03 -3.55 9.23
CA PRO A 111 2.06 -3.65 10.30
C PRO A 111 0.89 -2.68 10.17
N LEU A 112 -0.29 -3.04 10.69
CA LEU A 112 -1.49 -2.22 10.61
C LEU A 112 -1.34 -0.88 11.34
N TRP A 113 -0.67 -0.90 12.50
CA TRP A 113 -0.41 0.31 13.29
C TRP A 113 0.46 1.33 12.55
N GLY A 114 1.32 0.88 11.64
CA GLY A 114 2.14 1.75 10.80
C GLY A 114 1.38 2.31 9.59
N ALA A 115 0.19 1.78 9.29
CA ALA A 115 -0.61 2.16 8.14
C ALA A 115 -1.81 3.04 8.51
N TYR A 116 -2.58 2.70 9.55
CA TYR A 116 -3.89 3.32 9.81
C TYR A 116 -3.84 4.86 9.88
N GLY A 117 -2.95 5.42 10.70
CA GLY A 117 -2.81 6.87 10.87
C GLY A 117 -2.21 7.61 9.67
N MET A 118 -1.78 6.91 8.62
CA MET A 118 -1.21 7.49 7.40
C MET A 118 -2.26 7.73 6.30
N TYR A 119 -3.49 7.27 6.49
CA TYR A 119 -4.60 7.51 5.55
C TYR A 119 -5.52 8.63 6.06
N PRO A 120 -6.10 9.44 5.16
CA PRO A 120 -6.09 9.31 3.70
C PRO A 120 -4.74 9.65 3.02
N GLN A 121 -4.44 8.98 1.90
CA GLN A 121 -3.16 9.14 1.19
C GLN A 121 -3.34 9.12 -0.34
N TYR A 122 -2.67 10.05 -1.04
CA TYR A 122 -2.57 9.99 -2.50
C TYR A 122 -1.78 8.76 -2.95
N ARG A 123 -2.33 8.00 -3.90
CA ARG A 123 -1.71 6.78 -4.43
C ARG A 123 -1.54 6.87 -5.94
N LYS A 124 -0.28 6.80 -6.40
CA LYS A 124 0.05 6.77 -7.83
C LYS A 124 -0.62 5.63 -8.59
N LYS A 125 -0.87 4.49 -7.94
CA LYS A 125 -1.44 3.28 -8.55
C LYS A 125 -2.80 3.50 -9.21
N ASN A 126 -3.61 4.39 -8.66
CA ASN A 126 -4.97 4.71 -9.11
C ASN A 126 -5.21 6.21 -9.32
N GLY A 127 -4.22 7.06 -8.97
CA GLY A 127 -4.22 8.48 -9.29
C GLY A 127 -5.13 9.32 -8.39
N HIS A 128 -5.57 8.80 -7.23
CA HIS A 128 -6.45 9.52 -6.31
C HIS A 128 -6.06 9.36 -4.84
N VAL A 129 -6.75 10.09 -3.98
CA VAL A 129 -6.58 10.02 -2.52
C VAL A 129 -7.43 8.86 -1.99
N ASN A 130 -6.77 7.81 -1.52
CA ASN A 130 -7.44 6.67 -0.90
C ASN A 130 -7.69 6.92 0.58
N THR A 131 -8.85 6.47 1.04
CA THR A 131 -9.12 6.13 2.44
C THR A 131 -8.43 4.82 2.85
N PHE A 132 -8.41 4.52 4.15
CA PHE A 132 -7.90 3.23 4.63
C PHE A 132 -8.78 2.06 4.16
N GLY A 133 -10.11 2.23 4.15
CA GLY A 133 -11.04 1.25 3.57
C GLY A 133 -10.76 0.96 2.09
N GLU A 134 -10.54 1.97 1.26
CA GLU A 134 -10.16 1.73 -0.14
C GLU A 134 -8.81 1.01 -0.29
N ARG A 135 -7.87 1.23 0.66
CA ARG A 135 -6.61 0.48 0.68
C ARG A 135 -6.84 -1.00 0.97
N LEU A 136 -7.74 -1.32 1.91
CA LEU A 136 -8.15 -2.69 2.24
C LEU A 136 -8.89 -3.36 1.07
N GLN A 137 -9.80 -2.66 0.41
CA GLN A 137 -10.44 -3.16 -0.83
C GLN A 137 -9.42 -3.53 -1.91
N GLY A 138 -8.34 -2.75 -2.03
CA GLY A 138 -7.21 -3.08 -2.88
C GLY A 138 -6.54 -4.39 -2.49
N CYS A 139 -6.35 -4.66 -1.18
CA CYS A 139 -5.81 -5.95 -0.73
C CYS A 139 -6.71 -7.12 -1.16
N PHE A 140 -8.03 -7.02 -0.98
CA PHE A 140 -8.96 -8.05 -1.43
C PHE A 140 -8.90 -8.28 -2.94
N ARG A 141 -8.87 -7.22 -3.74
CA ARG A 141 -8.81 -7.34 -5.20
C ARG A 141 -7.51 -7.96 -5.71
N TYR A 142 -6.38 -7.65 -5.07
CA TYR A 142 -5.07 -8.02 -5.59
C TYR A 142 -4.43 -9.16 -4.82
N SER A 143 -4.16 -8.98 -3.53
CA SER A 143 -3.49 -9.98 -2.70
C SER A 143 -4.38 -11.21 -2.46
N MET A 144 -5.68 -11.00 -2.27
CA MET A 144 -6.64 -12.09 -2.01
C MET A 144 -7.29 -12.64 -3.29
N ASN A 145 -6.85 -12.15 -4.46
CA ASN A 145 -7.40 -12.51 -5.77
C ASN A 145 -8.94 -12.53 -5.84
N GLY A 146 -9.59 -11.60 -5.14
CA GLY A 146 -11.03 -11.65 -4.92
C GLY A 146 -11.74 -10.36 -5.31
N LYS A 147 -12.86 -10.10 -4.63
CA LYS A 147 -13.69 -8.91 -4.86
C LYS A 147 -13.58 -7.97 -3.67
N ALA A 148 -13.50 -6.68 -3.95
CA ALA A 148 -13.57 -5.65 -2.90
C ALA A 148 -14.92 -5.73 -2.15
N PRO A 149 -14.93 -5.91 -0.81
CA PRO A 149 -16.14 -5.79 -0.03
C PRO A 149 -16.67 -4.34 -0.05
N PRO A 150 -17.98 -4.10 0.11
CA PRO A 150 -18.53 -2.75 0.32
C PRO A 150 -17.85 -2.06 1.52
N LEU A 151 -17.60 -0.76 1.43
CA LEU A 151 -16.89 -0.02 2.50
C LEU A 151 -17.62 -0.06 3.85
N ASP A 152 -18.95 -0.17 3.82
CA ASP A 152 -19.84 -0.25 4.98
C ASP A 152 -20.19 -1.70 5.39
N SER A 153 -19.60 -2.70 4.74
CA SER A 153 -19.78 -4.11 5.12
C SER A 153 -19.22 -4.41 6.50
N ALA A 154 -19.79 -5.41 7.18
CA ALA A 154 -19.35 -5.84 8.50
C ALA A 154 -17.86 -6.23 8.51
N GLU A 155 -17.37 -6.87 7.43
CA GLU A 155 -15.97 -7.28 7.29
C GLU A 155 -15.03 -6.08 7.22
N MET A 156 -15.41 -5.04 6.45
CA MET A 156 -14.60 -3.82 6.31
C MET A 156 -14.61 -3.03 7.62
N VAL A 157 -15.78 -2.82 8.22
CA VAL A 157 -15.89 -2.14 9.52
C VAL A 157 -15.04 -2.86 10.58
N ALA A 158 -15.07 -4.19 10.63
CA ALA A 158 -14.28 -4.97 11.57
C ALA A 158 -12.77 -4.83 11.34
N LEU A 159 -12.30 -4.93 10.09
CA LEU A 159 -10.89 -4.77 9.73
C LEU A 159 -10.37 -3.34 10.02
N GLU A 160 -11.16 -2.32 9.69
CA GLU A 160 -10.82 -0.93 10.00
C GLU A 160 -10.76 -0.69 11.50
N THR A 161 -11.71 -1.25 12.26
CA THR A 161 -11.74 -1.15 13.73
C THR A 161 -10.54 -1.86 14.36
N TYR A 162 -10.15 -3.02 13.85
CA TYR A 162 -8.96 -3.74 14.31
C TYR A 162 -7.68 -2.93 14.04
N ALA A 163 -7.53 -2.37 12.84
CA ALA A 163 -6.39 -1.51 12.48
C ALA A 163 -6.33 -0.23 13.31
N TRP A 164 -7.48 0.41 13.57
CA TRP A 164 -7.59 1.56 14.45
C TRP A 164 -7.12 1.22 15.87
N TRP A 165 -7.58 0.11 16.44
CA TRP A 165 -7.19 -0.32 17.78
C TRP A 165 -5.69 -0.64 17.86
N MET A 166 -5.13 -1.28 16.83
CA MET A 166 -3.68 -1.53 16.71
C MET A 166 -2.87 -0.23 16.73
N ALA A 167 -3.40 0.84 16.13
CA ALA A 167 -2.78 2.17 16.07
C ALA A 167 -3.08 3.06 17.29
N LYS A 168 -3.65 2.53 18.37
CA LYS A 168 -4.00 3.33 19.55
C LYS A 168 -2.76 4.05 20.11
N GLY A 169 -2.83 5.38 20.18
CA GLY A 169 -1.73 6.23 20.66
C GLY A 169 -0.69 6.60 19.59
N ALA A 170 -0.81 6.08 18.37
CA ALA A 170 0.04 6.48 17.26
C ALA A 170 -0.30 7.92 16.80
N PRO A 171 0.70 8.76 16.48
CA PRO A 171 0.48 10.06 15.85
C PRO A 171 -0.10 9.91 14.43
N VAL A 172 -1.07 10.75 14.10
CA VAL A 172 -1.65 10.83 12.74
C VAL A 172 -0.68 11.55 11.81
N GLY A 173 -0.53 11.04 10.58
CA GLY A 173 0.28 11.66 9.53
C GLY A 173 1.80 11.50 9.70
N VAL A 174 2.26 10.76 10.71
CA VAL A 174 3.69 10.53 10.98
C VAL A 174 4.07 9.10 10.63
N LYS A 175 5.04 8.95 9.73
CA LYS A 175 5.59 7.63 9.38
C LYS A 175 6.38 7.09 10.57
N LEU A 176 5.84 6.06 11.21
CA LEU A 176 6.48 5.38 12.33
C LEU A 176 7.62 4.46 11.87
N GLN A 177 8.65 4.30 12.71
CA GLN A 177 9.69 3.29 12.51
C GLN A 177 9.05 1.89 12.51
N GLY A 178 9.49 1.02 11.60
CA GLY A 178 8.90 -0.32 11.43
C GLY A 178 7.64 -0.37 10.55
N ALA A 179 7.17 0.77 10.03
CA ALA A 179 6.05 0.79 9.09
C ALA A 179 6.49 0.36 7.67
N GLY A 180 5.71 -0.55 7.06
CA GLY A 180 6.00 -1.08 5.73
C GLY A 180 7.07 -2.19 5.75
N TYR A 181 7.76 -2.37 4.62
CA TYR A 181 8.96 -3.20 4.53
C TYR A 181 10.20 -2.29 4.46
N PRO A 182 11.35 -2.71 5.02
CA PRO A 182 12.56 -1.89 5.06
C PRO A 182 13.21 -1.87 3.68
N LYS A 183 13.03 -0.77 2.95
CA LYS A 183 13.56 -0.58 1.59
C LYS A 183 14.60 0.53 1.46
N GLN A 184 14.81 1.29 2.53
CA GLN A 184 15.71 2.44 2.48
C GLN A 184 17.14 1.94 2.21
N ASP A 185 17.72 2.42 1.11
CA ASP A 185 19.06 2.04 0.63
C ASP A 185 19.25 0.53 0.39
N PHE A 186 18.16 -0.23 0.30
CA PHE A 186 18.17 -1.66 0.01
C PHE A 186 18.13 -1.89 -1.50
N LYS A 187 19.29 -2.23 -2.06
CA LYS A 187 19.48 -2.53 -3.49
C LYS A 187 20.32 -3.80 -3.64
N PRO A 188 20.13 -4.58 -4.71
CA PRO A 188 20.92 -5.78 -4.89
C PRO A 188 22.37 -5.39 -5.25
N PRO A 189 23.38 -6.02 -4.65
CA PRO A 189 24.79 -5.82 -5.03
C PRO A 189 25.08 -6.08 -6.52
N GLN A 190 24.37 -7.02 -7.14
CA GLN A 190 24.40 -7.35 -8.57
C GLN A 190 22.98 -7.67 -9.06
N PRO A 191 22.68 -7.59 -10.37
CA PRO A 191 21.34 -7.90 -10.89
C PRO A 191 20.80 -9.24 -10.36
N ALA A 192 19.55 -9.21 -9.89
CA ALA A 192 18.88 -10.39 -9.36
C ALA A 192 18.80 -11.48 -10.44
N ASP A 193 19.05 -12.74 -10.03
CA ASP A 193 19.18 -13.87 -10.96
C ASP A 193 18.29 -15.04 -10.58
N TYR A 194 17.62 -15.60 -11.57
CA TYR A 194 16.70 -16.72 -11.41
C TYR A 194 17.40 -17.98 -10.88
N ALA A 195 18.54 -18.37 -11.46
CA ALA A 195 19.20 -19.63 -11.13
C ALA A 195 19.90 -19.59 -9.76
N ARG A 196 20.40 -18.41 -9.32
CA ARG A 196 20.84 -18.22 -7.94
C ARG A 196 19.66 -18.25 -6.98
N GLY A 197 18.55 -17.61 -7.35
CA GLY A 197 17.33 -17.57 -6.55
C GLY A 197 16.74 -18.96 -6.31
N GLU A 198 16.72 -19.81 -7.34
CA GLU A 198 16.28 -21.21 -7.25
C GLU A 198 17.08 -21.99 -6.19
N LYS A 199 18.41 -21.80 -6.15
CA LYS A 199 19.27 -22.45 -5.15
C LYS A 199 18.97 -21.95 -3.74
N VAL A 200 18.78 -20.64 -3.56
CA VAL A 200 18.38 -20.05 -2.27
C VAL A 200 17.02 -20.61 -1.84
N TYR A 201 16.06 -20.70 -2.77
CA TYR A 201 14.74 -21.23 -2.53
C TYR A 201 14.77 -22.69 -2.06
N ALA A 202 15.47 -23.54 -2.80
CA ALA A 202 15.61 -24.96 -2.47
C ALA A 202 16.24 -25.17 -1.09
N ALA A 203 17.24 -24.36 -0.74
CA ALA A 203 17.96 -24.49 0.53
C ALA A 203 17.19 -23.91 1.74
N ASN A 204 16.39 -22.86 1.55
CA ASN A 204 15.87 -22.06 2.67
C ASN A 204 14.34 -21.94 2.73
N CYS A 205 13.62 -22.27 1.65
CA CYS A 205 12.19 -21.94 1.50
C CYS A 205 11.33 -23.17 1.21
N ALA A 206 11.80 -24.08 0.35
CA ALA A 206 11.03 -25.20 -0.17
C ALA A 206 10.50 -26.16 0.92
N LEU A 207 11.19 -26.27 2.06
CA LEU A 207 10.74 -27.09 3.20
C LEU A 207 9.35 -26.67 3.71
N CYS A 208 9.07 -25.36 3.72
CA CYS A 208 7.81 -24.82 4.21
C CYS A 208 6.84 -24.49 3.06
N HIS A 209 7.33 -23.88 1.99
CA HIS A 209 6.50 -23.40 0.88
C HIS A 209 6.31 -24.44 -0.24
N GLY A 210 6.91 -25.62 -0.13
CA GLY A 210 6.86 -26.67 -1.15
C GLY A 210 7.86 -26.45 -2.28
N ALA A 211 8.25 -27.52 -2.97
CA ALA A 211 9.19 -27.44 -4.10
C ALA A 211 8.64 -26.58 -5.24
N ASP A 212 7.32 -26.63 -5.47
CA ASP A 212 6.62 -25.88 -6.51
C ASP A 212 5.87 -24.66 -5.94
N GLY A 213 6.26 -24.17 -4.76
CA GLY A 213 5.70 -22.96 -4.15
C GLY A 213 4.22 -23.05 -3.78
N GLN A 214 3.64 -24.26 -3.73
CA GLN A 214 2.23 -24.50 -3.48
C GLN A 214 1.79 -24.28 -2.02
N GLY A 215 2.75 -24.03 -1.12
CA GLY A 215 2.49 -23.91 0.31
C GLY A 215 2.16 -25.24 0.99
N GLN A 216 1.64 -25.16 2.21
CA GLN A 216 1.17 -26.30 2.98
C GLN A 216 -0.13 -25.97 3.70
N GLN A 217 -1.03 -26.94 3.74
CA GLN A 217 -2.34 -26.83 4.40
C GLN A 217 -2.47 -27.82 5.55
N VAL A 218 -3.12 -27.37 6.62
CA VAL A 218 -3.58 -28.21 7.73
C VAL A 218 -5.05 -27.90 7.97
N ALA A 219 -5.90 -28.94 7.90
CA ALA A 219 -7.35 -28.82 8.05
C ALA A 219 -7.98 -27.73 7.13
N GLY A 220 -7.53 -27.67 5.87
CA GLY A 220 -8.03 -26.71 4.89
C GLY A 220 -7.54 -25.27 5.06
N ARG A 221 -6.63 -25.01 6.01
CA ARG A 221 -6.03 -23.69 6.24
C ARG A 221 -4.56 -23.70 5.84
N ASN A 222 -4.12 -22.68 5.10
CA ASN A 222 -2.72 -22.50 4.76
C ASN A 222 -1.90 -22.17 6.01
N VAL A 223 -1.03 -23.10 6.43
CA VAL A 223 -0.05 -22.87 7.51
C VAL A 223 1.23 -22.25 6.95
N PHE A 224 1.57 -22.61 5.71
CA PHE A 224 2.56 -21.92 4.90
C PHE A 224 1.89 -21.50 3.59
N PRO A 225 1.90 -20.21 3.23
CA PRO A 225 1.17 -19.74 2.08
C PRO A 225 1.78 -20.22 0.76
N PRO A 226 0.97 -20.45 -0.28
CA PRO A 226 1.46 -20.56 -1.65
C PRO A 226 2.11 -19.24 -2.08
N LEU A 227 3.25 -19.34 -2.76
CA LEU A 227 4.05 -18.19 -3.19
C LEU A 227 3.76 -17.79 -4.64
N TRP A 228 3.39 -18.77 -5.47
CA TRP A 228 2.92 -18.57 -6.84
C TRP A 228 1.84 -19.62 -7.18
N GLY A 229 1.41 -19.66 -8.45
CA GLY A 229 0.31 -20.50 -8.89
C GLY A 229 -1.08 -20.00 -8.47
N ALA A 230 -2.09 -20.79 -8.81
CA ALA A 230 -3.51 -20.44 -8.73
C ALA A 230 -3.98 -19.92 -7.36
N GLN A 231 -3.39 -20.46 -6.28
CA GLN A 231 -3.80 -20.18 -4.91
C GLN A 231 -3.01 -19.03 -4.26
N SER A 232 -2.12 -18.37 -5.00
CA SER A 232 -1.33 -17.24 -4.53
C SER A 232 -1.96 -15.88 -4.87
N PHE A 233 -1.28 -14.79 -4.54
CA PHE A 233 -1.63 -13.43 -4.91
C PHE A 233 -1.52 -13.23 -6.43
N ASN A 234 -2.33 -12.33 -6.99
CA ASN A 234 -2.36 -12.10 -8.44
C ASN A 234 -1.31 -11.08 -8.92
N TRP A 235 -1.17 -10.96 -10.23
CA TRP A 235 -0.26 -10.01 -10.89
C TRP A 235 -0.57 -8.53 -10.61
N GLY A 236 -1.68 -8.19 -9.95
CA GLY A 236 -1.94 -6.82 -9.48
C GLY A 236 -1.44 -6.54 -8.06
N ALA A 237 -0.98 -7.54 -7.31
CA ALA A 237 -0.60 -7.39 -5.89
C ALA A 237 0.77 -6.76 -5.71
N GLY A 238 0.98 -5.97 -4.66
CA GLY A 238 2.28 -5.35 -4.41
C GLY A 238 3.41 -6.36 -4.19
N MET A 239 3.10 -7.57 -3.72
CA MET A 239 4.10 -8.60 -3.46
C MET A 239 4.74 -9.17 -4.74
N HIS A 240 4.18 -8.94 -5.94
CA HIS A 240 4.84 -9.33 -7.19
C HIS A 240 6.01 -8.40 -7.59
N GLU A 241 6.09 -7.21 -6.97
CA GLU A 241 7.17 -6.26 -7.25
C GLU A 241 8.43 -6.74 -6.52
N LEU A 242 9.52 -6.96 -7.27
CA LEU A 242 10.77 -7.51 -6.75
C LEU A 242 11.28 -6.78 -5.51
N GLY A 243 11.24 -5.44 -5.52
CA GLY A 243 11.67 -4.66 -4.37
C GLY A 243 10.77 -4.83 -3.12
N ASN A 244 9.47 -5.11 -3.28
CA ASN A 244 8.61 -5.45 -2.13
C ASN A 244 8.92 -6.85 -1.62
N ALA A 245 8.97 -7.83 -2.52
CA ALA A 245 9.27 -9.23 -2.19
C ALA A 245 10.63 -9.36 -1.50
N ALA A 246 11.69 -8.82 -2.10
CA ALA A 246 13.04 -8.90 -1.55
C ALA A 246 13.14 -8.24 -0.16
N ALA A 247 12.50 -7.09 0.05
CA ALA A 247 12.51 -6.42 1.35
C ALA A 247 11.74 -7.19 2.42
N PHE A 248 10.58 -7.75 2.07
CA PHE A 248 9.83 -8.63 2.97
C PHE A 248 10.64 -9.88 3.32
N ILE A 249 11.22 -10.54 2.32
CA ILE A 249 12.03 -11.75 2.48
C ILE A 249 13.25 -11.46 3.34
N LYS A 250 14.02 -10.40 3.05
CA LYS A 250 15.20 -10.01 3.84
C LYS A 250 14.84 -9.80 5.31
N ALA A 251 13.75 -9.09 5.58
CA ALA A 251 13.39 -8.73 6.95
C ALA A 251 12.75 -9.89 7.73
N ASN A 252 12.01 -10.77 7.06
CA ASN A 252 11.08 -11.68 7.73
C ASN A 252 11.27 -13.16 7.41
N MET A 253 12.06 -13.50 6.39
CA MET A 253 12.28 -14.87 5.93
C MET A 253 13.75 -15.30 6.01
N PRO A 254 14.03 -16.59 6.26
CA PRO A 254 13.09 -17.65 6.67
C PRO A 254 12.37 -17.31 7.98
N LEU A 255 11.17 -17.87 8.20
CA LEU A 255 10.33 -17.52 9.36
C LEU A 255 11.13 -17.65 10.67
N SER A 256 11.01 -16.66 11.55
CA SER A 256 11.78 -16.52 12.81
C SER A 256 13.30 -16.37 12.64
N ARG A 257 13.80 -16.25 11.42
CA ARG A 257 15.21 -16.07 11.05
C ARG A 257 15.39 -14.92 10.06
N GLY A 258 14.53 -13.91 10.17
CA GLY A 258 14.64 -12.66 9.42
C GLY A 258 16.04 -12.04 9.55
N GLY A 259 16.54 -11.45 8.46
CA GLY A 259 17.85 -10.81 8.39
C GLY A 259 19.02 -11.76 8.11
N THR A 260 18.80 -13.08 8.12
CA THR A 260 19.89 -14.07 7.94
C THR A 260 20.34 -14.27 6.50
N LEU A 261 19.46 -14.02 5.52
CA LEU A 261 19.85 -14.03 4.10
C LEU A 261 20.75 -12.83 3.80
N SER A 262 21.72 -12.99 2.90
CA SER A 262 22.41 -11.83 2.35
C SER A 262 21.43 -10.96 1.54
N ASP A 263 21.76 -9.70 1.30
CA ASP A 263 20.92 -8.83 0.49
C ASP A 263 20.76 -9.41 -0.92
N GLN A 264 21.85 -9.94 -1.48
CA GLN A 264 21.81 -10.58 -2.80
C GLN A 264 20.89 -11.81 -2.81
N ASP A 265 20.97 -12.68 -1.80
CA ASP A 265 20.12 -13.88 -1.73
C ASP A 265 18.64 -13.50 -1.63
N ALA A 266 18.29 -12.45 -0.89
CA ALA A 266 16.92 -11.97 -0.77
C ALA A 266 16.36 -11.44 -2.11
N TRP A 267 17.18 -10.76 -2.91
CA TRP A 267 16.80 -10.31 -4.25
C TRP A 267 16.74 -11.45 -5.26
N ASP A 268 17.70 -12.36 -5.23
CA ASP A 268 17.73 -13.53 -6.12
C ASP A 268 16.52 -14.44 -5.87
N VAL A 269 16.20 -14.75 -4.61
CA VAL A 269 15.03 -15.59 -4.30
C VAL A 269 13.69 -14.88 -4.56
N ALA A 270 13.64 -13.55 -4.45
CA ALA A 270 12.48 -12.77 -4.91
C ALA A 270 12.30 -12.87 -6.43
N MET A 271 13.39 -12.75 -7.21
CA MET A 271 13.38 -12.97 -8.66
C MET A 271 12.87 -14.37 -9.00
N PHE A 272 13.35 -15.40 -8.32
CA PHE A 272 12.87 -16.76 -8.53
C PHE A 272 11.37 -16.88 -8.20
N MET A 273 10.92 -16.39 -7.04
CA MET A 273 9.52 -16.45 -6.61
C MET A 273 8.57 -15.76 -7.61
N ASP A 274 8.90 -14.54 -8.03
CA ASP A 274 8.04 -13.73 -8.91
C ASP A 274 8.20 -14.05 -10.40
N ALA A 275 9.15 -14.92 -10.77
CA ALA A 275 9.29 -15.46 -12.12
C ALA A 275 8.39 -16.68 -12.40
N HIS A 276 7.35 -16.90 -11.60
CA HIS A 276 6.36 -17.95 -11.80
C HIS A 276 4.97 -17.36 -12.09
N GLU A 277 4.18 -18.09 -12.87
CA GLU A 277 2.81 -17.66 -13.17
C GLU A 277 1.93 -17.67 -11.93
N ARG A 278 0.99 -16.73 -11.92
CA ARG A 278 0.00 -16.48 -10.86
C ARG A 278 -1.28 -15.95 -11.49
N PRO A 279 -2.39 -15.79 -10.73
CA PRO A 279 -3.62 -15.31 -11.31
C PRO A 279 -3.43 -13.94 -12.00
N GLN A 280 -4.19 -13.69 -13.06
CA GLN A 280 -4.05 -12.51 -13.90
C GLN A 280 -4.31 -11.21 -13.11
N ASP A 281 -3.72 -10.10 -13.56
CA ASP A 281 -4.04 -8.78 -13.03
C ASP A 281 -5.53 -8.48 -13.30
N PRO A 282 -6.34 -8.12 -12.29
CA PRO A 282 -7.74 -7.74 -12.49
C PRO A 282 -7.95 -6.55 -13.42
N ARG A 283 -6.88 -5.84 -13.78
CA ARG A 283 -6.85 -4.70 -14.72
C ARG A 283 -6.41 -5.11 -16.13
N TYR A 284 -6.20 -6.40 -16.39
CA TYR A 284 -5.79 -6.91 -17.70
C TYR A 284 -6.72 -6.41 -18.80
N THR A 285 -6.14 -5.86 -19.86
CA THR A 285 -6.89 -5.20 -20.94
C THR A 285 -7.35 -6.18 -22.01
N GLY A 286 -7.01 -7.46 -21.90
CA GLY A 286 -7.08 -8.42 -23.00
C GLY A 286 -5.79 -8.46 -23.83
N ASN A 287 -4.83 -7.58 -23.55
CA ASN A 287 -3.53 -7.52 -24.22
C ASN A 287 -2.39 -7.39 -23.20
N LEU A 288 -1.41 -8.30 -23.28
CA LEU A 288 -0.29 -8.35 -22.34
C LEU A 288 0.61 -7.11 -22.41
N ALA A 289 0.99 -6.70 -23.61
CA ALA A 289 1.89 -5.57 -23.83
C ALA A 289 1.24 -4.24 -23.39
N GLU A 290 -0.04 -4.06 -23.69
CA GLU A 290 -0.81 -2.91 -23.24
C GLU A 290 -0.95 -2.89 -21.70
N THR A 291 -1.27 -4.04 -21.10
CA THR A 291 -1.38 -4.16 -19.64
C THR A 291 -0.04 -3.86 -18.97
N ARG A 292 1.09 -4.34 -19.54
CA ARG A 292 2.43 -4.01 -19.05
C ARG A 292 2.70 -2.51 -19.14
N ALA A 293 2.56 -1.93 -20.34
CA ALA A 293 2.81 -0.51 -20.57
C ALA A 293 2.01 0.39 -19.61
N LYS A 294 0.78 -0.01 -19.27
CA LYS A 294 -0.11 0.78 -18.43
C LYS A 294 0.12 0.61 -16.93
N TYR A 295 0.49 -0.59 -16.46
CA TYR A 295 0.46 -0.90 -15.03
C TYR A 295 1.75 -1.49 -14.45
N HIS A 296 2.66 -1.97 -15.31
CA HIS A 296 3.82 -2.78 -14.91
C HIS A 296 5.13 -2.32 -15.57
N ASP A 297 5.16 -1.15 -16.21
CA ASP A 297 6.36 -0.62 -16.86
C ASP A 297 7.34 -0.03 -15.84
N THR A 298 7.87 -0.90 -14.98
CA THR A 298 8.87 -0.58 -13.97
C THR A 298 9.97 -1.66 -13.96
N PRO A 299 11.18 -1.33 -13.48
CA PRO A 299 12.24 -2.33 -13.30
C PRO A 299 11.89 -3.43 -12.29
N ASP A 300 10.94 -3.16 -11.38
CA ASP A 300 10.56 -4.08 -10.30
C ASP A 300 9.47 -5.09 -10.72
N SER A 301 8.84 -4.94 -11.89
CA SER A 301 7.78 -5.85 -12.35
C SER A 301 8.24 -6.72 -13.51
N LEU A 302 8.18 -8.04 -13.29
CA LEU A 302 8.44 -9.06 -14.29
C LEU A 302 7.25 -9.32 -15.22
N TYR A 303 6.08 -8.73 -14.97
CA TYR A 303 4.88 -8.95 -15.77
C TYR A 303 5.10 -8.55 -17.25
N GLY A 304 4.92 -9.49 -18.18
CA GLY A 304 5.16 -9.25 -19.61
C GLY A 304 6.63 -9.24 -20.02
N THR A 305 7.55 -9.73 -19.19
CA THR A 305 8.95 -9.99 -19.57
C THR A 305 9.21 -11.48 -19.78
N GLN A 306 10.30 -11.81 -20.47
CA GLN A 306 10.81 -13.18 -20.52
C GLN A 306 11.77 -13.44 -19.37
N VAL A 307 11.50 -14.47 -18.59
CA VAL A 307 12.42 -15.00 -17.56
C VAL A 307 12.47 -16.51 -17.70
N ASN A 308 13.68 -17.08 -17.71
CA ASN A 308 13.90 -18.51 -17.88
C ASN A 308 13.14 -19.14 -19.08
N GLY A 309 13.04 -18.42 -20.20
CA GLY A 309 12.33 -18.88 -21.40
C GLY A 309 10.79 -18.77 -21.35
N HIS A 310 10.22 -18.21 -20.28
CA HIS A 310 8.78 -18.04 -20.11
C HIS A 310 8.38 -16.56 -20.17
N LEU A 311 7.35 -16.23 -20.96
CA LEU A 311 6.75 -14.90 -20.99
C LEU A 311 5.70 -14.80 -19.88
N LEU A 312 5.97 -13.97 -18.86
CA LEU A 312 5.15 -13.91 -17.65
C LEU A 312 3.87 -13.09 -17.84
N GLY A 313 2.79 -13.52 -17.19
CA GLY A 313 1.46 -12.92 -17.29
C GLY A 313 0.68 -13.36 -18.53
N ALA A 314 1.28 -14.17 -19.41
CA ALA A 314 0.66 -14.66 -20.65
C ALA A 314 -0.16 -15.93 -20.44
N ALA A 315 0.19 -16.75 -19.44
CA ALA A 315 -0.50 -17.99 -19.10
C ALA A 315 -0.90 -17.95 -17.62
N PRO A 316 -1.83 -17.06 -17.23
CA PRO A 316 -2.20 -16.90 -15.83
C PRO A 316 -2.70 -18.23 -15.29
N SER A 317 -2.20 -18.61 -14.11
CA SER A 317 -2.67 -19.82 -13.43
C SER A 317 -4.17 -19.67 -13.15
N GLY A 318 -4.99 -20.57 -13.70
CA GLY A 318 -6.44 -20.54 -13.57
C GLY A 318 -6.92 -20.66 -12.12
N ASN A 319 -8.17 -20.28 -11.86
CA ASN A 319 -8.85 -20.62 -10.60
C ASN A 319 -9.44 -22.04 -10.68
#